data_AF-A0A7X7CY72-F1
#
_entry.id   AF-A0A7X7CY72-F1
#
_cell.length_a   1.000
_cell.length_b   1.000
_cell.length_c   1.000
_cell.angle_alpha   90.00
_cell.angle_beta   90.00
_cell.angle_gamma   90.00
#
_symmetry.space_group_name_H-M   'P 1'
#
loop_
_entity.id
_entity.type
_entity.pdbx_description
1 polymer ?
#
loop_
_entity_poly.entity_id
_entity_poly.type
_entity_poly.pdbx_seq_one_letter_code
_entity_poly.pdbx_strand_id
1 'polypeptide(L)'
;EPIAFELLPDYFTISQLQKLYEALLGTSFDKRNFRKKVAQMHYVIPLRKKQQGVPHKPAQYYLFSREVYEKTRKGRISFII
;
A
#
# COMPACT_ATOMS: atom_id res chain seq x y z
N GLU A 1 -3.11 8.75 10.90
CA GLU A 1 -2.30 9.32 9.80
C GLU A 1 -1.61 8.18 9.04
N PRO A 2 -1.17 8.37 7.78
CA PRO A 2 -0.59 7.30 6.96
C PRO A 2 0.87 6.98 7.34
N ILE A 3 1.19 6.94 8.64
CA ILE A 3 2.56 6.78 9.19
C ILE A 3 3.21 5.47 8.72
N ALA A 4 2.40 4.41 8.54
CA ALA A 4 2.91 3.13 8.03
C ALA A 4 3.69 3.29 6.71
N PHE A 5 3.27 4.20 5.82
CA PHE A 5 3.98 4.39 4.55
C PHE A 5 5.36 5.05 4.69
N GLU A 6 5.64 5.72 5.81
CA GLU A 6 6.97 6.30 6.09
C GLU A 6 8.01 5.22 6.45
N LEU A 7 7.54 4.02 6.80
CA LEU A 7 8.39 2.85 7.07
C LEU A 7 8.69 2.04 5.80
N LEU A 8 8.17 2.45 4.65
CA LEU A 8 8.42 1.82 3.36
C LEU A 8 9.41 2.67 2.54
N PRO A 9 10.19 2.04 1.63
CA PRO A 9 10.89 2.79 0.60
C PRO A 9 9.92 3.59 -0.27
N ASP A 10 10.39 4.65 -0.92
CA ASP A 10 9.60 5.48 -1.85
C ASP A 10 8.86 4.62 -2.90
N TYR A 11 9.51 3.55 -3.35
CA TYR A 11 8.92 2.54 -4.23
C TYR A 11 8.90 1.18 -3.54
N PHE A 12 7.71 0.64 -3.34
CA PHE A 12 7.51 -0.62 -2.66
C PHE A 12 6.67 -1.59 -3.48
N THR A 13 6.77 -2.86 -3.15
CA THR A 13 5.92 -3.92 -3.70
C THR A 13 4.74 -4.18 -2.76
N ILE A 14 3.65 -4.75 -3.26
CA ILE A 14 2.52 -5.16 -2.41
C ILE A 14 2.97 -6.13 -1.31
N SER A 15 3.97 -6.98 -1.58
CA SER A 15 4.50 -7.90 -0.58
C SER A 15 5.24 -7.20 0.55
N GLN A 16 5.95 -6.10 0.29
CA GLN A 16 6.56 -5.29 1.34
C GLN A 16 5.49 -4.58 2.17
N LEU A 17 4.48 -4.00 1.51
CA LEU A 17 3.33 -3.40 2.19
C LEU A 17 2.61 -4.43 3.09
N GLN A 18 2.39 -5.65 2.59
CA GLN A 18 1.80 -6.73 3.38
C GLN A 18 2.63 -7.03 4.61
N LYS A 19 3.94 -7.32 4.45
CA LYS A 19 4.84 -7.62 5.56
C LYS A 19 4.85 -6.52 6.62
N LEU A 20 4.81 -5.26 6.21
CA LEU A 20 4.74 -4.14 7.15
C LEU A 20 3.44 -4.19 7.97
N TYR A 21 2.29 -4.32 7.32
CA TYR A 21 1.00 -4.38 8.03
C TYR A 21 0.91 -5.61 8.94
N GLU A 22 1.44 -6.75 8.52
CA GLU A 22 1.50 -7.96 9.35
C GLU A 22 2.39 -7.75 10.58
N ALA A 23 3.56 -7.13 10.40
CA ALA A 23 4.47 -6.81 11.50
C ALA A 23 3.88 -5.79 12.49
N LEU A 24 3.19 -4.76 11.99
CA LEU A 24 2.56 -3.74 12.84
C LEU A 24 1.36 -4.27 13.62
N LEU A 25 0.61 -5.21 13.05
CA LEU A 25 -0.63 -5.72 13.65
C LEU A 25 -0.47 -7.08 14.33
N GLY A 26 0.71 -7.69 14.25
CA GLY A 26 0.99 -9.01 14.83
C GLY A 26 0.12 -10.13 14.27
N THR A 27 -0.30 -10.02 13.00
CA THR A 27 -1.23 -10.96 12.36
C THR A 27 -0.84 -11.22 10.92
N SER A 28 -1.24 -12.37 10.38
CA SER A 28 -0.99 -12.74 8.98
C SER A 28 -2.21 -12.45 8.12
N PHE A 29 -2.00 -11.92 6.92
CA PHE A 29 -3.06 -11.67 5.97
C PHE A 29 -3.04 -12.68 4.82
N ASP A 30 -4.23 -13.13 4.43
CA ASP A 30 -4.37 -13.83 3.15
C ASP A 30 -3.97 -12.89 2.00
N LYS A 31 -3.07 -13.38 1.14
CA LYS A 31 -2.47 -12.62 0.04
C LYS A 31 -3.50 -12.14 -0.97
N ARG A 32 -4.56 -12.91 -1.23
CA ARG A 32 -5.60 -12.54 -2.20
C ARG A 32 -6.47 -11.43 -1.63
N ASN A 33 -6.91 -11.56 -0.39
CA ASN A 33 -7.71 -10.55 0.30
C ASN A 33 -6.93 -9.26 0.52
N PHE A 34 -5.64 -9.35 0.87
CA PHE A 34 -4.79 -8.18 1.01
C PHE A 34 -4.67 -7.41 -0.31
N ARG A 35 -4.37 -8.11 -1.42
CA ARG A 35 -4.33 -7.49 -2.76
C ARG A 35 -5.64 -6.83 -3.15
N LYS A 36 -6.79 -7.45 -2.85
CA LYS A 36 -8.10 -6.84 -3.08
C LYS A 36 -8.28 -5.54 -2.29
N LYS A 37 -7.88 -5.52 -1.02
CA LYS A 37 -7.91 -4.30 -0.18
C LYS A 37 -6.99 -3.20 -0.74
N VAL A 38 -5.76 -3.54 -1.11
CA VAL A 38 -4.81 -2.56 -1.69
C VAL A 38 -5.33 -2.01 -3.01
N ALA A 39 -5.99 -2.81 -3.85
CA ALA A 39 -6.58 -2.32 -5.09
C ALA A 39 -7.68 -1.27 -4.87
N GLN A 40 -8.31 -1.22 -3.70
CA GLN A 40 -9.28 -0.20 -3.31
C GLN A 40 -8.62 1.06 -2.70
N MET A 41 -7.31 1.02 -2.43
CA MET A 41 -6.56 2.17 -1.93
C MET A 41 -6.08 3.04 -3.10
N HIS A 42 -6.90 4.02 -3.51
CA HIS A 42 -6.57 4.91 -4.63
C HIS A 42 -5.25 5.68 -4.46
N TYR A 43 -4.78 5.85 -3.22
CA TYR A 43 -3.50 6.48 -2.89
C TYR A 43 -2.28 5.55 -2.98
N VAL A 44 -2.45 4.27 -3.31
CA VAL A 44 -1.38 3.31 -3.59
C VAL A 44 -1.29 3.13 -5.11
N ILE A 45 -0.46 3.95 -5.75
CA ILE A 45 -0.47 4.14 -7.20
C ILE A 45 0.47 3.11 -7.87
N PRO A 46 -0.03 2.28 -8.81
CA PRO A 46 0.81 1.35 -9.56
C PRO A 46 1.76 2.10 -10.50
N LEU A 47 3.03 1.71 -10.50
CA LEU A 47 4.03 2.25 -11.43
C LEU A 47 4.20 1.32 -12.63
N ARG A 48 4.65 1.86 -13.76
CA ARG A 48 5.09 1.04 -14.93
C ARG A 48 6.41 0.31 -14.68
N LYS A 49 7.06 0.54 -13.53
CA LYS A 49 8.29 -0.11 -13.09
C LYS A 49 8.01 -1.45 -12.42
N LYS A 50 8.85 -2.44 -12.69
CA LYS A 50 8.90 -3.73 -12.00
C LYS A 50 10.28 -3.93 -11.40
N GLN A 51 10.39 -4.84 -10.44
CA GLN A 51 11.68 -5.29 -9.92
C GLN A 51 12.58 -5.78 -11.06
N GLN A 52 13.89 -5.56 -10.91
CA GLN A 52 14.90 -6.03 -11.85
C GLN A 52 15.86 -6.98 -11.12
N GLY A 53 16.49 -7.90 -11.85
CA GLY A 53 17.52 -8.78 -11.29
C GLY A 53 17.01 -9.80 -10.26
N VAL A 54 15.71 -10.11 -10.24
CA VAL A 54 15.14 -11.11 -9.33
C VAL A 54 14.92 -12.46 -10.04
N PRO A 55 15.20 -13.60 -9.38
CA PRO A 55 15.08 -14.94 -10.00
C PRO A 55 13.63 -15.44 -10.11
N HIS A 56 12.68 -14.71 -9.52
CA HIS A 56 11.25 -15.02 -9.54
C HIS A 56 10.48 -13.99 -10.38
N LYS A 57 9.18 -14.22 -10.58
CA LYS A 57 8.32 -13.28 -11.31
C LYS A 57 8.45 -11.85 -10.73
N PRO A 58 8.94 -10.86 -11.50
CA PRO A 58 9.15 -9.52 -11.01
C PRO A 58 7.87 -8.88 -10.48
N ALA A 59 7.92 -8.35 -9.25
CA ALA A 59 6.79 -7.61 -8.70
C ALA A 59 6.73 -6.19 -9.29
N GLN A 60 5.50 -5.68 -9.42
CA GLN A 60 5.27 -4.28 -9.77
C GLN A 60 5.55 -3.37 -8.59
N TYR A 61 6.17 -2.22 -8.86
CA TYR A 61 6.36 -1.17 -7.86
C TYR A 61 5.13 -0.28 -7.75
N TYR A 62 4.94 0.24 -6.54
CA TYR A 62 3.87 1.15 -6.17
C TYR A 62 4.48 2.36 -5.45
N LEU A 63 3.76 3.48 -5.50
CA LEU A 63 4.09 4.72 -4.79
C LEU A 63 2.90 5.12 -3.91
N PHE A 64 3.18 5.57 -2.70
CA PHE A 64 2.19 6.21 -1.86
C PHE A 64 2.02 7.68 -2.26
N SER A 65 0.80 8.10 -2.61
CA SER A 65 0.49 9.51 -2.87
C SER A 65 -0.22 10.14 -1.68
N ARG A 66 0.51 10.98 -0.93
CA ARG A 66 -0.05 11.77 0.17
C ARG A 66 -1.18 12.69 -0.31
N GLU A 67 -1.03 13.27 -1.50
CA GLU A 67 -2.06 14.13 -2.09
C GLU A 67 -3.38 13.38 -2.33
N VAL A 68 -3.32 12.20 -2.97
CA VAL A 68 -4.52 11.38 -3.21
C VAL A 68 -5.09 10.86 -1.89
N TYR A 69 -4.23 10.51 -0.93
CA TYR A 69 -4.67 10.09 0.41
C TYR A 69 -5.50 11.19 1.09
N GLU A 70 -5.01 12.43 1.13
CA GLU A 70 -5.75 13.53 1.76
C GLU A 70 -7.06 13.88 1.03
N LYS A 71 -7.06 13.83 -0.31
CA LYS A 71 -8.29 14.03 -1.11
C LYS A 71 -9.34 12.96 -0.85
N THR A 72 -8.93 11.69 -0.76
CA THR A 72 -9.84 10.55 -0.54
C THR A 72 -10.22 10.38 0.93
N ARG A 73 -9.43 10.90 1.86
CA ARG A 73 -9.73 10.95 3.30
C ARG A 73 -10.86 11.94 3.62
N LYS A 74 -10.90 13.10 2.95
CA LYS A 74 -11.90 14.16 3.19
C LYS A 74 -13.35 13.74 2.93
N GLY A 75 -13.61 12.64 2.22
CA GLY A 75 -14.95 12.08 2.03
C GLY A 75 -15.45 11.16 3.15
N ARG A 76 -14.65 10.87 4.19
CA ARG A 76 -15.03 9.96 5.30
C ARG A 76 -15.19 10.65 6.66
N ILE A 77 -15.02 11.97 6.75
CA ILE A 77 -15.11 12.75 8.02
C ILE A 77 -16.40 13.60 8.05
N SER A 78 -17.54 13.01 7.67
CA SER A 78 -18.86 13.65 7.78
C SER A 78 -19.83 12.83 8.64
N PHE A 79 -19.34 12.15 9.68
CA PHE A 79 -20.18 11.43 10.65
C PHE A 79 -19.71 11.63 12.11
N ILE A 80 -19.12 12.77 12.44
CA ILE A 80 -18.99 13.24 13.83
C ILE A 80 -19.17 14.77 13.84
N ILE A 81 -20.43 15.21 13.76
CA ILE A 81 -20.95 16.41 14.44
C ILE A 81 -22.28 15.99 15.04
#